data_AF-A0A8C1B4K2-F1
#
_entry.id   AF-A0A8C1B4K2-F1
#
_cell.length_a   1.000
_cell.length_b   1.000
_cell.length_c   1.000
_cell.angle_alpha   90.00
_cell.angle_beta   90.00
_cell.angle_gamma   90.00
#
_symmetry.space_group_name_H-M   'P 1'
#
loop_
_entity.id
_entity.type
_entity.pdbx_description
1 polymer ?
#
loop_
_entity_poly.entity_id
_entity_poly.type
_entity_poly.pdbx_seq_one_letter_code
_entity_poly.pdbx_strand_id
1 'polypeptide(L)'
;ICRELEIRKILLESLNLQQEPRVSVSKMNRLRDQWKSTYKSTTPSSPGNSTFPEDSGNSTCCKHSSQVFIKDLGWDRWVVYPESITFVQCQPCGVNRCSESPGVSAQCCKPTAHDIVLFLYMDEWSSLVLSSVSLIRECGCDPGEKTQDPEVMTLS
;
A
#
# COMPACT_ATOMS: atom_id res chain seq x y z
N ILE A 1 14.72 8.43 -4.66
CA ILE A 1 14.61 9.40 -3.55
C ILE A 1 13.16 9.89 -3.37
N CYS A 2 12.49 10.49 -4.37
CA CYS A 2 11.11 11.00 -4.18
C CYS A 2 10.06 9.92 -3.86
N ARG A 3 10.07 8.79 -4.58
CA ARG A 3 9.08 7.71 -4.42
C ARG A 3 9.12 7.05 -3.04
N GLU A 4 10.31 6.83 -2.50
CA GLU A 4 10.50 6.21 -1.18
C GLU A 4 10.03 7.14 -0.05
N LEU A 5 10.26 8.45 -0.19
CA LEU A 5 9.77 9.46 0.77
C LEU A 5 8.24 9.50 0.82
N GLU A 6 7.59 9.38 -0.33
CA GLU A 6 6.13 9.36 -0.44
C GLU A 6 5.53 8.07 0.15
N ILE A 7 6.13 6.91 -0.13
CA ILE A 7 5.74 5.63 0.48
C ILE A 7 5.87 5.72 2.01
N ARG A 8 6.98 6.25 2.51
CA ARG A 8 7.23 6.45 3.95
C ARG A 8 6.11 7.28 4.60
N LYS A 9 5.73 8.39 3.96
CA LYS A 9 4.67 9.27 4.45
C LYS A 9 3.32 8.56 4.51
N ILE A 10 2.91 7.91 3.42
CA ILE A 10 1.62 7.20 3.34
C ILE A 10 1.55 6.08 4.39
N LEU A 11 2.63 5.32 4.57
CA LEU A 11 2.67 4.23 5.55
C LEU A 11 2.62 4.76 7.00
N LEU A 12 3.26 5.89 7.31
CA LEU A 12 3.17 6.51 8.64
C LEU A 12 1.73 6.95 8.93
N GLU A 13 1.09 7.62 7.97
CA GLU A 13 -0.31 8.03 8.09
C GLU A 13 -1.22 6.81 8.29
N SER A 14 -0.98 5.73 7.55
CA SER A 14 -1.77 4.49 7.65
C SER A 14 -1.54 3.74 8.97
N LEU A 15 -0.36 3.89 9.58
CA LEU A 15 -0.05 3.42 10.93
C LEU A 15 -0.55 4.38 12.02
N ASN A 16 -1.16 5.50 11.63
CA ASN A 16 -1.61 6.55 12.52
C ASN A 16 -0.46 7.17 13.36
N LEU A 17 0.73 7.27 12.76
CA LEU A 17 1.95 7.84 13.33
C LEU A 17 2.27 9.17 12.63
N GLN A 18 2.62 10.20 13.39
CA GLN A 18 3.05 11.49 12.80
C GLN A 18 4.53 11.47 12.36
N GLN A 19 5.35 10.67 13.02
CA GLN A 19 6.78 10.54 12.74
C GLN A 19 7.28 9.15 13.11
N GLU A 20 8.48 8.80 12.64
CA GLU A 20 9.14 7.56 13.02
C GLU A 20 9.45 7.52 14.53
N PRO A 21 9.07 6.45 15.25
CA PRO A 21 9.37 6.32 16.67
C PRO A 21 10.87 6.33 16.95
N ARG A 22 11.28 7.13 17.94
CA ARG A 22 12.67 7.16 18.42
C ARG A 22 12.90 6.05 19.44
N VAL A 23 13.35 4.90 18.96
CA VAL A 23 13.59 3.73 19.82
C VAL A 23 15.07 3.47 20.09
N SER A 24 15.35 2.79 21.20
CA SER A 24 16.68 2.30 21.54
C SER A 24 17.06 1.10 20.69
N VAL A 25 18.10 1.25 19.87
CA VAL A 25 18.61 0.22 18.94
C VAL A 25 18.98 -1.07 19.67
N SER A 26 19.58 -0.96 20.86
CA SER A 26 20.02 -2.12 21.65
C SER A 26 18.86 -3.00 22.11
N LYS A 27 17.72 -2.40 22.48
CA LYS A 27 16.50 -3.13 22.85
C LYS A 27 15.86 -3.77 21.63
N MET A 28 15.87 -3.07 20.49
CA MET A 28 15.25 -3.57 19.27
C MET A 28 15.97 -4.80 18.69
N ASN A 29 17.30 -4.79 18.71
CA ASN A 29 18.09 -5.93 18.23
C ASN A 29 17.75 -7.21 18.99
N ARG A 30 17.64 -7.15 20.33
CA ARG A 30 17.25 -8.30 21.17
C ARG A 30 15.88 -8.86 20.79
N LEU A 31 14.89 -7.99 20.60
CA LEU A 31 13.54 -8.39 20.20
C LEU A 31 13.49 -9.00 18.81
N ARG A 32 14.28 -8.46 17.88
CA ARG A 32 14.40 -9.02 16.53
C ARG A 32 15.04 -10.39 16.54
N ASP A 33 16.10 -10.58 17.32
CA ASP A 33 16.78 -11.88 17.43
C ASP A 33 15.83 -12.93 18.02
N GLN A 34 15.08 -12.55 19.05
CA GLN A 34 14.04 -13.39 19.65
C GLN A 34 12.94 -13.74 18.64
N TRP A 35 12.43 -12.75 17.88
CA TRP A 35 11.40 -12.98 16.86
C TRP A 35 11.90 -13.86 15.72
N LYS A 36 13.09 -13.57 15.17
CA LYS A 36 13.71 -14.37 14.10
C LYS A 36 13.92 -15.82 14.53
N SER A 37 14.31 -16.05 15.78
CA SER A 37 14.47 -17.41 16.31
C SER A 37 13.13 -18.16 16.39
N THR A 38 12.05 -17.48 16.76
CA THR A 38 10.69 -18.05 16.89
C THR A 38 10.00 -18.23 15.53
N TYR A 39 10.30 -17.37 14.55
CA TYR A 39 9.73 -17.45 13.21
C TYR A 39 10.42 -18.51 12.33
N LYS A 40 11.75 -18.66 12.47
CA LYS A 40 12.53 -19.68 11.76
C LYS A 40 12.14 -21.11 12.15
N SER A 41 11.52 -21.33 13.31
CA SER A 41 11.00 -22.65 13.70
C SER A 41 9.65 -22.98 13.05
N THR A 42 9.00 -22.05 12.32
CA THR A 42 7.58 -22.19 11.96
C THR A 42 7.29 -21.94 10.47
N THR A 43 8.28 -21.76 9.59
CA THR A 43 8.04 -21.54 8.15
C THR A 43 8.70 -22.59 7.25
N PRO A 44 7.93 -23.32 6.42
CA PRO A 44 8.44 -24.05 5.27
C PRO A 44 8.96 -23.04 4.23
N SER A 45 10.18 -23.27 3.76
CA SER A 45 10.80 -22.56 2.64
C SER A 45 10.02 -22.83 1.35
N SER A 46 9.18 -21.88 0.92
CA SER A 46 8.56 -21.92 -0.40
C SER A 46 9.32 -20.97 -1.35
N PRO A 47 9.89 -21.47 -2.45
CA PRO A 47 10.46 -20.62 -3.49
C PRO A 47 9.32 -20.04 -4.34
N GLY A 48 8.87 -18.83 -3.98
CA GLY A 48 7.90 -18.08 -4.77
C GLY A 48 8.56 -17.51 -6.03
N ASN A 49 8.39 -18.20 -7.16
CA ASN A 49 8.76 -17.73 -8.49
C ASN A 49 7.96 -16.46 -8.85
N SER A 50 8.63 -15.31 -8.90
CA SER A 50 8.03 -14.03 -9.29
C SER A 50 7.76 -14.01 -10.79
N THR A 51 6.56 -14.41 -11.19
CA THR A 51 6.07 -14.15 -12.54
C THR A 51 5.27 -12.84 -12.48
N PHE A 52 5.78 -11.82 -13.16
CA PHE A 52 5.05 -10.56 -13.37
C PHE A 52 3.77 -10.88 -14.15
N PRO A 53 2.57 -10.43 -13.71
CA PRO A 53 1.41 -10.48 -14.59
C PRO A 53 1.62 -9.43 -15.66
N GLU A 54 1.61 -9.89 -16.91
CA GLU A 54 1.52 -9.05 -18.09
C GLU A 54 0.31 -8.11 -17.98
N ASP A 55 0.57 -6.88 -18.38
CA ASP A 55 -0.37 -5.78 -18.53
C ASP A 55 -1.52 -6.23 -19.45
N SER A 56 -2.70 -6.47 -18.88
CA SER A 56 -3.90 -6.77 -19.64
C SER A 56 -4.32 -5.49 -20.38
N GLY A 57 -3.87 -5.37 -21.62
CA GLY A 57 -4.18 -4.25 -22.49
C GLY A 57 -5.68 -3.90 -22.52
N ASN A 58 -5.94 -2.59 -22.48
CA ASN A 58 -7.24 -1.87 -22.57
C ASN A 58 -7.86 -1.31 -21.28
N SER A 59 -7.19 -1.34 -20.12
CA SER A 59 -7.66 -0.58 -18.95
C SER A 59 -7.14 0.86 -18.94
N THR A 60 -8.03 1.85 -18.77
CA THR A 60 -7.64 3.26 -18.53
C THR A 60 -7.09 3.50 -17.12
N CYS A 61 -7.09 2.47 -16.26
CA CYS A 61 -6.61 2.52 -14.87
C CYS A 61 -5.47 1.53 -14.67
N CYS A 62 -4.32 2.04 -14.26
CA CYS A 62 -3.07 1.32 -14.10
C CYS A 62 -2.81 1.05 -12.63
N LYS A 63 -2.48 -0.21 -12.33
CA LYS A 63 -2.06 -0.67 -11.01
C LYS A 63 -0.54 -0.75 -10.95
N HIS A 64 0.09 0.17 -10.22
CA HIS A 64 1.53 0.14 -9.99
C HIS A 64 1.82 -0.56 -8.67
N SER A 65 2.25 -1.82 -8.75
CA SER A 65 2.67 -2.60 -7.59
C SER A 65 4.18 -2.58 -7.45
N SER A 66 4.66 -2.45 -6.21
CA SER A 66 6.06 -2.68 -5.88
C SER A 66 6.20 -3.33 -4.51
N GLN A 67 7.13 -4.27 -4.41
CA GLN A 67 7.55 -4.79 -3.11
C GLN A 67 8.44 -3.76 -2.41
N VAL A 68 8.11 -3.44 -1.16
CA VAL A 68 8.84 -2.49 -0.32
C VAL A 68 9.39 -3.26 0.86
N PHE A 69 10.71 -3.30 1.00
CA PHE A 69 11.34 -3.90 2.17
C PHE A 69 11.43 -2.87 3.29
N ILE A 70 11.08 -3.27 4.51
CA ILE A 70 11.09 -2.38 5.68
C ILE A 70 12.50 -1.81 5.96
N LYS A 71 13.54 -2.60 5.67
CA LYS A 71 14.94 -2.15 5.76
C LYS A 71 15.29 -1.03 4.77
N ASP A 72 14.70 -1.04 3.57
CA ASP A 72 14.99 -0.04 2.54
C ASP A 72 14.35 1.30 2.91
N LEU A 73 13.31 1.29 3.74
CA LEU A 73 12.73 2.49 4.35
C LEU A 73 13.53 3.00 5.57
N GLY A 74 14.52 2.24 6.06
CA GLY A 74 15.22 2.50 7.32
C GLY A 74 14.39 2.19 8.57
N TRP A 75 13.28 1.47 8.41
CA TRP A 75 12.31 1.17 9.48
C TRP A 75 12.65 -0.11 10.23
N ASP A 76 13.65 -0.85 9.79
CA ASP A 76 14.24 -1.96 10.53
C ASP A 76 14.90 -1.52 11.84
N ARG A 77 14.84 -0.26 12.24
CA ARG A 77 15.22 0.13 13.61
C ARG A 77 14.07 0.10 14.62
N TRP A 78 12.81 0.06 14.16
CA TRP A 78 11.63 0.14 15.03
C TRP A 78 10.48 -0.80 14.63
N VAL A 79 10.46 -1.31 13.39
CA VAL A 79 9.52 -2.33 12.92
C VAL A 79 10.14 -3.73 13.06
N VAL A 80 9.34 -4.67 13.57
CA VAL A 80 9.70 -6.08 13.76
C VAL A 80 9.12 -6.95 12.64
N TYR A 81 7.87 -6.72 12.27
CA TYR A 81 7.14 -7.45 11.23
C TYR A 81 6.16 -6.51 10.51
N PRO A 82 5.94 -6.64 9.19
CA PRO A 82 6.52 -7.63 8.27
C PRO A 82 7.96 -7.28 7.82
N GLU A 83 8.63 -8.17 7.09
CA GLU A 83 9.95 -7.86 6.48
C GLU A 83 9.82 -7.05 5.19
N SER A 84 8.71 -7.25 4.47
CA SER A 84 8.35 -6.50 3.27
C SER A 84 6.84 -6.42 3.12
N ILE A 85 6.37 -5.42 2.40
CA ILE A 85 4.96 -5.27 2.00
C ILE A 85 4.84 -5.12 0.49
N THR A 86 3.68 -5.46 -0.05
CA THR A 86 3.30 -5.05 -1.40
C THR A 86 2.62 -3.70 -1.31
N PHE A 87 3.21 -2.69 -1.95
CA PHE A 87 2.65 -1.34 -2.02
C PHE A 87 2.06 -1.09 -3.41
N VAL A 88 0.79 -0.69 -3.46
CA VAL A 88 0.06 -0.45 -4.70
C VAL A 88 -0.37 1.00 -4.80
N GLN A 89 -0.14 1.60 -5.96
CA GLN A 89 -0.67 2.91 -6.33
C GLN A 89 -1.57 2.77 -7.57
N CYS A 90 -2.71 3.45 -7.54
CA CYS A 90 -3.63 3.54 -8.66
C CYS A 90 -3.38 4.84 -9.43
N GLN A 91 -3.18 4.76 -10.74
CA GLN A 91 -3.08 5.95 -11.59
C GLN A 91 -3.70 5.71 -12.97
N PRO A 92 -4.15 6.75 -13.68
CA PRO A 92 -4.60 6.60 -15.07
C PRO A 92 -3.49 6.10 -16.02
N CYS A 93 -3.83 5.26 -17.00
CA CYS A 93 -2.91 4.74 -18.02
C CYS A 93 -2.89 5.62 -19.30
N GLY A 94 -1.71 6.14 -19.70
CA GLY A 94 -1.42 6.76 -21.03
C GLY A 94 -2.13 8.11 -21.33
N VAL A 95 -1.60 9.08 -22.08
CA VAL A 95 -0.29 9.35 -22.72
C VAL A 95 -0.05 10.87 -22.70
N ASN A 96 1.18 11.31 -22.40
CA ASN A 96 1.66 12.70 -22.28
C ASN A 96 0.94 13.66 -21.31
N ARG A 97 1.75 14.32 -20.46
CA ARG A 97 1.34 15.41 -19.55
C ARG A 97 0.78 16.69 -20.23
N CYS A 98 0.52 16.65 -21.54
CA CYS A 98 0.06 17.79 -22.35
C CYS A 98 -0.88 17.34 -23.48
N SER A 99 -1.94 16.60 -23.17
CA SER A 99 -3.06 16.45 -24.11
C SER A 99 -4.35 16.70 -23.34
N GLU A 100 -4.73 17.98 -23.33
CA GLU A 100 -6.05 18.43 -22.90
C GLU A 100 -7.07 17.90 -23.91
N SER A 101 -7.65 16.77 -23.59
CA SER A 101 -8.96 16.38 -24.09
C SER A 101 -9.78 15.99 -22.85
N PRO A 102 -10.83 16.73 -22.50
CA PRO A 102 -11.66 16.42 -21.35
C PRO A 102 -12.58 15.25 -21.72
N GLY A 103 -11.99 14.06 -21.83
CA GLY A 103 -12.70 12.79 -21.85
C GLY A 103 -12.92 12.34 -20.41
N VAL A 104 -14.18 12.12 -20.04
CA VAL A 104 -14.71 11.75 -18.72
C VAL A 104 -14.08 10.48 -18.09
N SER A 105 -13.10 9.84 -18.75
CA SER A 105 -12.51 8.55 -18.41
C SER A 105 -11.16 8.61 -17.67
N ALA A 106 -10.55 9.78 -17.47
CA ALA A 106 -9.31 9.93 -16.70
C ALA A 106 -9.52 10.08 -15.18
N GLN A 107 -10.76 10.33 -14.72
CA GLN A 107 -11.06 10.64 -13.30
C GLN A 107 -11.51 9.41 -12.47
N CYS A 108 -11.55 8.22 -13.04
CA CYS A 108 -12.21 7.07 -12.40
C CYS A 108 -11.27 6.11 -11.66
N CYS A 109 -9.95 6.20 -11.86
CA CYS A 109 -9.01 5.22 -11.30
C CYS A 109 -8.82 5.39 -9.78
N LYS A 110 -9.44 4.52 -8.98
CA LYS A 110 -9.40 4.53 -7.52
C LYS A 110 -9.12 3.12 -6.95
N PRO A 111 -8.69 3.01 -5.68
CA PRO A 111 -8.60 1.72 -5.00
C PRO A 111 -9.97 1.03 -4.93
N THR A 112 -10.03 -0.24 -5.30
CA THR A 112 -11.26 -1.06 -5.28
C THR A 112 -11.22 -2.16 -4.24
N ALA A 113 -10.03 -2.60 -3.85
CA ALA A 113 -9.84 -3.61 -2.81
C ALA A 113 -8.59 -3.32 -1.98
N HIS A 114 -8.62 -3.75 -0.72
CA HIS A 114 -7.53 -3.59 0.24
C HIS A 114 -7.24 -4.92 0.94
N ASP A 115 -5.99 -5.10 1.35
CA ASP A 115 -5.54 -6.15 2.26
C ASP A 115 -5.27 -5.57 3.65
N ILE A 116 -5.59 -6.34 4.69
CA ILE A 116 -5.21 -6.00 6.07
C ILE A 116 -3.84 -6.61 6.35
N VAL A 117 -2.85 -5.75 6.58
CA VAL A 117 -1.48 -6.14 6.91
C VAL A 117 -1.20 -5.80 8.37
N LEU A 118 -0.70 -6.78 9.12
CA LEU A 118 -0.32 -6.59 10.51
C LEU A 118 1.11 -6.04 10.61
N PHE A 119 1.26 -4.93 11.31
CA PHE A 119 2.54 -4.34 11.68
C PHE A 119 2.79 -4.57 13.16
N LEU A 120 3.88 -5.25 13.48
CA LEU A 120 4.43 -5.30 14.82
C LEU A 120 5.62 -4.36 14.90
N TYR A 121 5.56 -3.36 15.76
CA TYR A 121 6.61 -2.37 15.92
C TYR A 121 6.76 -1.93 17.36
N MET A 122 7.84 -1.21 17.65
CA MET A 122 8.07 -0.59 18.95
C MET A 122 7.78 0.91 18.87
N ASP A 123 6.99 1.41 19.81
CA ASP A 123 6.64 2.83 19.91
C ASP A 123 7.70 3.66 20.67
N GLU A 124 7.47 4.97 20.77
CA GLU A 124 8.38 5.90 21.46
C GLU A 124 8.52 5.59 22.97
N TRP A 125 7.54 4.93 23.57
CA TRP A 125 7.56 4.49 24.96
C TRP A 125 8.20 3.11 25.14
N SER A 126 8.82 2.57 24.08
CA SER A 126 9.46 1.26 24.06
C SER A 126 8.51 0.08 24.33
N SER A 127 7.23 0.24 23.98
CA SER A 127 6.20 -0.80 24.04
C SER A 127 6.04 -1.46 22.67
N LEU A 128 5.76 -2.77 22.67
CA LEU A 128 5.43 -3.50 21.44
C LEU A 128 3.97 -3.27 21.09
N VAL A 129 3.73 -2.76 19.88
CA VAL A 129 2.41 -2.45 19.34
C VAL A 129 2.15 -3.32 18.13
N LEU A 130 1.02 -4.02 18.13
CA LEU A 130 0.49 -4.71 16.97
C LEU A 130 -0.63 -3.85 16.38
N SER A 131 -0.43 -3.36 15.16
CA SER A 131 -1.39 -2.51 14.44
C SER A 131 -1.81 -3.17 13.14
N SER A 132 -3.07 -2.99 12.74
CA SER A 132 -3.60 -3.45 11.47
C SER A 132 -3.66 -2.28 10.48
N VAL A 133 -3.03 -2.43 9.33
CA VAL A 133 -2.97 -1.41 8.27
C VAL A 133 -3.72 -1.91 7.04
N SER A 134 -4.62 -1.09 6.50
CA SER A 134 -5.32 -1.37 5.23
C SER A 134 -4.49 -0.87 4.06
N LEU A 135 -3.94 -1.77 3.24
CA LEU A 135 -3.14 -1.44 2.06
C LEU A 135 -3.89 -1.78 0.78
N ILE A 136 -3.77 -0.92 -0.24
CA ILE A 136 -4.41 -1.14 -1.53
C ILE A 136 -3.89 -2.44 -2.16
N ARG A 137 -4.82 -3.27 -2.67
CA ARG A 137 -4.50 -4.49 -3.44
C ARG A 137 -4.90 -4.36 -4.91
N GLU A 138 -6.03 -3.71 -5.17
CA GLU A 138 -6.58 -3.57 -6.53
C GLU A 138 -6.99 -2.13 -6.82
N CYS A 139 -6.88 -1.79 -8.10
CA CYS A 139 -7.28 -0.51 -8.67
C CYS A 139 -8.33 -0.78 -9.73
N GLY A 140 -9.30 0.12 -9.87
CA GLY A 140 -10.30 0.01 -10.90
C GLY A 140 -11.06 1.30 -11.10
N CYS A 141 -11.90 1.27 -12.12
CA CYS A 141 -12.90 2.29 -12.41
C CYS A 141 -14.25 1.76 -11.93
N ASP A 142 -15.01 2.59 -11.24
CA ASP A 142 -16.40 2.28 -10.89
C ASP A 142 -17.27 2.38 -12.15
N PRO A 143 -17.93 1.30 -12.60
CA PRO A 143 -18.80 1.34 -13.77
C PRO A 143 -20.17 1.95 -13.42
N GLY A 144 -20.16 3.20 -12.97
CA GLY A 144 -21.33 4.09 -12.91
C GLY A 144 -22.40 3.76 -11.86
N GLU A 145 -22.49 4.62 -10.84
CA GLU A 145 -23.80 5.03 -10.33
C GLU A 145 -24.49 5.78 -11.48
N LYS A 146 -25.41 5.10 -12.18
CA LYS A 146 -26.23 5.74 -13.21
C LYS A 146 -27.07 6.79 -12.51
N THR A 147 -26.75 8.06 -12.68
CA THR A 147 -27.67 9.16 -12.36
C THR A 147 -28.94 8.91 -13.18
N GLN A 148 -30.00 8.43 -12.54
CA GLN A 148 -31.33 8.49 -13.10
C GLN A 148 -31.67 9.97 -13.20
N ASP A 149 -31.59 10.53 -14.40
CA ASP A 149 -32.38 11.70 -14.77
C ASP A 149 -33.86 11.31 -14.59
N PRO A 150 -34.64 11.97 -13.71
CA PRO A 150 -36.08 11.91 -13.80
C PRO A 150 -36.49 12.74 -15.03
N GLU A 151 -36.83 12.00 -16.07
CA GLU A 151 -37.55 12.44 -17.26
C GLU A 151 -38.59 13.52 -16.93
N VAL A 152 -38.47 14.65 -17.62
CA VAL A 152 -39.42 15.76 -17.65
C VAL A 152 -40.81 15.21 -17.96
N MET A 153 -41.67 15.10 -16.95
CA MET A 153 -43.09 14.83 -17.15
C MET A 153 -43.83 16.15 -17.32
N THR A 154 -43.76 16.71 -18.52
CA THR A 154 -44.75 17.70 -18.99
C THR A 154 -46.08 16.98 -19.16
N LEU A 155 -47.11 17.41 -18.44
CA LEU A 155 -48.51 17.11 -18.73
C LEU A 155 -49.23 18.43 -18.98
N SER A 156 -49.83 18.51 -20.18
CA SER A 156 -50.74 19.53 -20.68
C SER A 156 -52.10 19.46 -19.99
#